data_AF-A0A968T0K7-F1
#
_entry.id   AF-A0A968T0K7-F1
#
_cell.length_a   1.000
_cell.length_b   1.000
_cell.length_c   1.000
_cell.angle_alpha   90.00
_cell.angle_beta   90.00
_cell.angle_gamma   90.00
#
_symmetry.space_group_name_H-M   'P 1'
#
loop_
_entity.id
_entity.type
_entity.pdbx_description
1 polymer ?
#
loop_
_entity_poly.entity_id
_entity_poly.type
_entity_poly.pdbx_seq_one_letter_code
_entity_poly.pdbx_strand_id
1 'polypeptide(L)'
;MKIYLQNREDRNSISSNQINQVFVSSKGHIWLATFNGLVSFNKEKEIFKHYGIKEGFQAEFLTAIAEDFKGNLWITSHHAISKYNPVTHKVENFFFYSQLTEKAFQVKSAFTDKEGKIYFGRRSGFICFHPDSIKLTSLPPAVLVTGFKINNLDVEISSRSVLTKNIEHTKSIQLSYRQNSFSFSFAAMDFSFADRNKYAFKLENFDSDWIYTNAITANYTNVPPGRYIFRVIAANQDGIWNNNGATIELNIKPAIWQTTIFKIVIFTGLIILLFIWYKRRIYKIKRDKKQLQQQVEFKTHELSDANKALEEQNEELKTQREELQSQRDSLENANILLEEKSLEIEQKNSELEQHRENLERLVYERTSQLNIAKEKAEQSDRLKTAFLANLSHEIRTPLNAIVGFSTLLETTEVGPDKRKYYSQIIQSSSESLLVLIDDILNMAKIETDQLEINLQSFSINALLEELHFLFSQKTIIRMLISDYRLR
;
A
#
# COMPACT_ATOMS: atom_id res chain seq x y z
N MET A 1 47.19 -107.02 32.39
CA MET A 1 45.99 -106.50 31.70
C MET A 1 46.15 -104.99 31.58
N LYS A 2 46.13 -104.43 30.36
CA LYS A 2 46.29 -102.98 30.15
C LYS A 2 44.92 -102.35 29.91
N ILE A 3 44.62 -101.27 30.63
CA ILE A 3 43.34 -100.57 30.56
C ILE A 3 43.58 -99.25 29.81
N TYR A 4 42.78 -99.01 28.77
CA TYR A 4 42.81 -97.76 28.02
C TYR A 4 41.61 -96.91 28.44
N LEU A 5 41.88 -95.68 28.90
CA LEU A 5 40.86 -94.70 29.28
C LEU A 5 41.01 -93.44 28.43
N GLN A 6 39.89 -92.75 28.22
CA GLN A 6 39.86 -91.46 27.55
C GLN A 6 40.70 -90.45 28.33
N ASN A 7 41.58 -89.76 27.63
CA ASN A 7 42.32 -88.63 28.14
C ASN A 7 42.06 -87.41 27.24
N ARG A 8 41.46 -86.35 27.79
CA ARG A 8 41.09 -85.15 27.01
C ARG A 8 42.30 -84.39 26.47
N GLU A 9 43.48 -84.58 27.07
CA GLU A 9 44.71 -83.91 26.66
C GLU A 9 45.50 -84.70 25.61
N ASP A 10 45.23 -86.00 25.47
CA ASP A 10 45.90 -86.88 24.52
C ASP A 10 44.98 -87.24 23.34
N ARG A 11 45.30 -86.67 22.17
CA ARG A 11 44.59 -86.94 20.90
C ARG A 11 44.72 -88.38 20.41
N ASN A 12 45.66 -89.15 20.96
CA ASN A 12 45.86 -90.56 20.63
C ASN A 12 45.16 -91.51 21.60
N SER A 13 44.47 -91.01 22.64
CA SER A 13 43.67 -91.81 23.58
C SER A 13 42.30 -92.16 23.00
N ILE A 14 41.47 -92.99 23.64
CA ILE A 14 40.12 -93.33 23.12
C ILE A 14 39.14 -92.14 23.21
N SER A 15 38.23 -91.97 22.24
CA SER A 15 37.32 -90.79 22.19
C SER A 15 36.21 -90.82 23.23
N SER A 16 35.90 -91.98 23.77
CA SER A 16 34.95 -92.19 24.85
C SER A 16 35.23 -93.51 25.56
N ASN A 17 35.06 -93.53 26.88
CA ASN A 17 35.09 -94.76 27.68
C ASN A 17 33.88 -95.66 27.42
N GLN A 18 32.84 -95.14 26.76
CA GLN A 18 31.65 -95.90 26.37
C GLN A 18 31.82 -96.43 24.95
N ILE A 19 32.13 -97.73 24.87
CA ILE A 19 32.28 -98.47 23.61
C ILE A 19 30.99 -99.25 23.37
N ASN A 20 30.29 -98.91 22.28
CA ASN A 20 29.09 -99.58 21.85
C ASN A 20 29.41 -100.90 21.17
N GLN A 21 30.38 -100.94 20.25
CA GLN A 21 30.81 -102.19 19.59
C GLN A 21 32.31 -102.17 19.32
N VAL A 22 32.95 -103.34 19.47
CA VAL A 22 34.29 -103.63 18.96
C VAL A 22 34.12 -104.49 17.72
N PHE A 23 34.72 -104.08 16.61
CA PHE A 23 34.65 -104.76 15.32
C PHE A 23 36.05 -105.02 14.79
N VAL A 24 36.33 -106.25 14.36
CA VAL A 24 37.59 -106.61 13.70
C VAL A 24 37.26 -106.81 12.23
N SER A 25 37.84 -105.95 11.39
CA SER A 25 37.66 -106.05 9.94
C SER A 25 38.32 -107.30 9.37
N SER A 26 37.92 -107.69 8.16
CA SER A 26 38.51 -108.76 7.36
C SER A 26 40.03 -108.65 7.19
N LYS A 27 40.56 -107.42 7.25
CA LYS A 27 42.00 -107.10 7.16
C LYS A 27 42.72 -107.07 8.51
N GLY A 28 42.05 -107.43 9.60
CA GLY A 28 42.62 -107.44 10.95
C GLY A 28 42.66 -106.09 11.67
N HIS A 29 42.17 -105.00 11.06
CA HIS A 29 42.06 -103.71 11.74
C HIS A 29 40.93 -103.72 12.78
N ILE A 30 41.19 -103.10 13.93
CA ILE A 30 40.25 -102.98 15.04
C ILE A 30 39.54 -101.62 14.96
N TRP A 31 38.22 -101.67 14.93
CA TRP A 31 37.33 -100.51 14.89
C TRP A 31 36.42 -100.51 16.11
N LEU A 32 36.19 -99.34 16.68
CA LEU A 32 35.35 -99.15 17.84
C LEU A 32 34.24 -98.15 17.48
N ALA A 33 32.99 -98.57 17.59
CA ALA A 33 31.87 -97.65 17.63
C ALA A 33 31.74 -97.15 19.07
N THR A 34 31.83 -95.84 19.26
CA THR A 34 31.80 -95.22 20.59
C THR A 34 30.65 -94.23 20.70
N PHE A 35 30.44 -93.71 21.90
CA PHE A 35 29.52 -92.58 22.13
C PHE A 35 29.96 -91.31 21.39
N ASN A 36 31.25 -91.21 21.04
CA ASN A 36 31.86 -90.03 20.44
C ASN A 36 32.68 -90.40 19.20
N GLY A 37 32.00 -90.89 18.17
CA GLY A 37 32.54 -91.20 16.86
C GLY A 37 33.11 -92.60 16.72
N LEU A 38 33.70 -92.83 15.54
CA LEU A 38 34.36 -94.07 15.15
C LEU A 38 35.83 -93.96 15.54
N VAL A 39 36.38 -95.06 16.06
CA VAL A 39 37.81 -95.10 16.43
C VAL A 39 38.48 -96.28 15.76
N SER A 40 39.63 -96.06 15.12
CA SER A 40 40.53 -97.15 14.74
C SER A 40 41.60 -97.33 15.79
N PHE A 41 41.86 -98.57 16.20
CA PHE A 41 42.91 -98.90 17.16
C PHE A 41 44.07 -99.61 16.46
N ASN A 42 45.26 -99.03 16.55
CA ASN A 42 46.50 -99.68 16.14
C ASN A 42 47.11 -100.39 17.34
N LYS A 43 47.07 -101.73 17.33
CA LYS A 43 47.55 -102.55 18.46
C LYS A 43 49.07 -102.50 18.65
N GLU A 44 49.85 -102.36 17.58
CA GLU A 44 51.33 -102.36 17.65
C GLU A 44 51.86 -101.06 18.25
N LYS A 45 51.26 -99.94 17.86
CA LYS A 45 51.66 -98.59 18.32
C LYS A 45 50.86 -98.11 19.53
N GLU A 46 49.80 -98.84 19.89
CA GLU A 46 48.83 -98.47 20.93
C GLU A 46 48.20 -97.09 20.75
N ILE A 47 47.96 -96.70 19.49
CA ILE A 47 47.39 -95.39 19.12
C ILE A 47 45.94 -95.56 18.68
N PHE A 48 45.07 -94.65 19.16
CA PHE A 48 43.70 -94.50 18.71
C PHE A 48 43.59 -93.32 17.75
N LYS A 49 42.86 -93.49 16.64
CA LYS A 49 42.49 -92.38 15.73
C LYS A 49 40.99 -92.23 15.66
N HIS A 50 40.53 -90.99 15.75
CA HIS A 50 39.11 -90.64 15.81
C HIS A 50 38.59 -90.16 14.47
N TYR A 51 37.36 -90.56 14.16
CA TYR A 51 36.61 -90.10 12.99
C TYR A 51 35.20 -89.75 13.46
N GLY A 52 34.82 -88.48 13.33
CA GLY A 52 33.54 -87.93 13.78
C GLY A 52 33.00 -86.90 12.79
N ILE A 53 32.36 -85.84 13.30
CA ILE A 53 31.67 -84.86 12.45
C ILE A 53 32.62 -84.17 11.46
N LYS A 54 33.87 -83.93 11.87
CA LYS A 54 34.90 -83.28 11.03
C LYS A 54 35.25 -84.10 9.79
N GLU A 55 35.17 -85.42 9.90
CA GLU A 55 35.47 -86.37 8.83
C GLU A 55 34.23 -86.68 7.96
N GLY A 56 33.08 -86.07 8.27
CA GLY A 56 31.86 -86.13 7.47
C GLY A 56 30.74 -87.00 8.06
N PHE A 57 30.91 -87.58 9.25
CA PHE A 57 29.82 -88.26 9.95
C PHE A 57 28.77 -87.25 10.40
N GLN A 58 27.49 -87.63 10.34
CA GLN A 58 26.38 -86.74 10.70
C GLN A 58 25.87 -86.96 12.14
N ALA A 59 26.49 -87.89 12.87
CA ALA A 59 26.18 -88.19 14.27
C ALA A 59 27.44 -88.67 15.00
N GLU A 60 27.58 -88.28 16.26
CA GLU A 60 28.68 -88.73 17.13
C GLU A 60 28.37 -90.06 17.79
N PHE A 61 27.11 -90.31 18.13
CA PHE A 61 26.71 -91.57 18.75
C PHE A 61 26.58 -92.69 17.72
N LEU A 62 27.58 -93.59 17.68
CA LEU A 62 27.63 -94.70 16.74
C LEU A 62 27.27 -96.02 17.43
N THR A 63 26.32 -96.76 16.88
CA THR A 63 25.69 -97.93 17.54
C THR A 63 26.29 -99.26 17.13
N ALA A 64 26.54 -99.45 15.84
CA ALA A 64 26.99 -100.73 15.30
C ALA A 64 27.82 -100.57 14.02
N ILE A 65 28.68 -101.55 13.73
CA ILE A 65 29.57 -101.60 12.57
C ILE A 65 29.39 -102.95 11.87
N ALA A 66 29.23 -102.89 10.54
CA ALA A 66 29.37 -104.01 9.62
C ALA A 66 30.40 -103.66 8.53
N GLU A 67 30.94 -104.67 7.87
CA GLU A 67 31.83 -104.51 6.73
C GLU A 67 31.19 -105.14 5.48
N ASP A 68 31.32 -104.47 4.34
CA ASP A 68 30.96 -105.06 3.05
C ASP A 68 32.12 -105.83 2.42
N PHE A 69 31.86 -106.62 1.38
CA PHE A 69 32.90 -107.39 0.69
C PHE A 69 33.96 -106.53 -0.04
N LYS A 70 33.74 -105.21 -0.16
CA LYS A 70 34.72 -104.26 -0.71
C LYS A 70 35.58 -103.64 0.38
N GLY A 71 35.36 -103.98 1.65
CA GLY A 71 36.08 -103.45 2.80
C GLY A 71 35.64 -102.04 3.23
N ASN A 72 34.47 -101.56 2.78
CA ASN A 72 33.87 -100.37 3.37
C ASN A 72 33.17 -100.75 4.67
N LEU A 73 33.23 -99.84 5.63
CA LEU A 73 32.53 -99.97 6.89
C LEU A 73 31.17 -99.30 6.78
N TRP A 74 30.14 -100.00 7.23
CA TRP A 74 28.77 -99.51 7.35
C TRP A 74 28.47 -99.33 8.83
N ILE A 75 28.28 -98.09 9.24
CA ILE A 75 28.14 -97.71 10.64
C ILE A 75 26.77 -97.09 10.86
N THR A 76 26.03 -97.58 11.84
CA THR A 76 24.76 -96.99 12.24
C THR A 76 24.95 -95.95 13.34
N SER A 77 24.14 -94.89 13.31
CA SER A 77 23.87 -94.00 14.44
C SER A 77 22.44 -94.21 14.94
N HIS A 78 21.89 -93.34 15.77
CA HIS A 78 20.46 -93.41 16.12
C HIS A 78 19.52 -93.18 14.93
N HIS A 79 19.92 -92.43 13.90
CA HIS A 79 19.01 -91.97 12.84
C HIS A 79 19.57 -92.08 11.42
N ALA A 80 20.81 -92.57 11.26
CA ALA A 80 21.47 -92.67 9.97
C ALA A 80 22.31 -93.95 9.86
N ILE A 81 22.62 -94.32 8.63
CA ILE A 81 23.69 -95.26 8.29
C ILE A 81 24.75 -94.47 7.56
N SER A 82 26.02 -94.63 7.94
CA SER A 82 27.17 -94.00 7.30
C SER A 82 28.03 -95.09 6.68
N LYS A 83 28.35 -94.95 5.39
CA LYS A 83 29.37 -95.77 4.72
C LYS A 83 30.70 -95.01 4.80
N TYR A 84 31.69 -95.63 5.41
CA TYR A 84 33.04 -95.11 5.51
C TYR A 84 34.01 -96.00 4.74
N ASN A 85 34.76 -95.42 3.82
CA ASN A 85 35.83 -96.12 3.12
C ASN A 85 37.17 -95.88 3.86
N PRO A 86 37.79 -96.91 4.47
CA PRO A 86 39.02 -96.72 5.25
C PRO A 86 40.26 -96.35 4.42
N VAL A 87 40.21 -96.50 3.08
CA VAL A 87 41.32 -96.20 2.17
C VAL A 87 41.22 -94.77 1.65
N THR A 88 40.03 -94.34 1.20
CA THR A 88 39.81 -93.00 0.65
C THR A 88 39.38 -91.98 1.70
N HIS A 89 39.10 -92.43 2.92
CA HIS A 89 38.56 -91.62 4.03
C HIS A 89 37.23 -90.90 3.70
N LYS A 90 36.50 -91.37 2.68
CA LYS A 90 35.21 -90.78 2.28
C LYS A 90 34.09 -91.32 3.16
N VAL A 91 33.22 -90.43 3.64
CA VAL A 91 31.98 -90.75 4.36
C VAL A 91 30.77 -90.42 3.47
N GLU A 92 29.88 -91.39 3.30
CA GLU A 92 28.57 -91.24 2.62
C GLU A 92 27.46 -91.53 3.64
N ASN A 93 26.54 -90.58 3.84
CA ASN A 93 25.51 -90.68 4.87
C ASN A 93 24.13 -90.97 4.25
N PHE A 94 23.45 -91.99 4.76
CA PHE A 94 22.13 -92.42 4.35
C PHE A 94 21.14 -92.21 5.49
N PHE A 95 20.09 -91.43 5.21
CA PHE A 95 19.07 -91.07 6.20
C PHE A 95 17.77 -91.79 5.89
N PHE A 96 17.08 -92.23 6.94
CA PHE A 96 15.74 -92.81 6.82
C PHE A 96 14.73 -91.77 7.27
N TYR A 97 14.17 -91.01 6.32
CA TYR A 97 13.11 -90.06 6.64
C TYR A 97 11.78 -90.81 6.78
N SER A 98 11.29 -90.91 7.99
CA SER A 98 9.97 -91.45 8.28
C SER A 98 9.45 -90.78 9.53
N GLN A 99 8.19 -90.34 9.50
CA GLN A 99 7.50 -89.62 10.59
C GLN A 99 7.31 -90.46 11.87
N LEU A 100 7.79 -91.70 11.91
CA LEU A 100 7.61 -92.61 13.05
C LEU A 100 8.87 -92.62 13.93
N THR A 101 8.67 -92.19 15.17
CA THR A 101 9.67 -91.98 16.24
C THR A 101 10.37 -93.27 16.70
N GLU A 102 9.87 -94.46 16.36
CA GLU A 102 10.36 -95.76 16.86
C GLU A 102 11.34 -96.46 15.91
N LYS A 103 12.38 -95.75 15.49
CA LYS A 103 13.24 -96.19 14.39
C LYS A 103 14.75 -96.12 14.68
N ALA A 104 15.13 -96.06 15.96
CA ALA A 104 16.53 -96.06 16.36
C ALA A 104 17.22 -97.41 16.14
N PHE A 105 18.43 -97.39 15.56
CA PHE A 105 19.30 -98.56 15.46
C PHE A 105 19.79 -99.00 16.84
N GLN A 106 19.93 -100.32 17.02
CA GLN A 106 20.37 -100.92 18.27
C GLN A 106 21.88 -101.12 18.32
N VAL A 107 22.44 -100.98 19.52
CA VAL A 107 23.87 -101.20 19.77
C VAL A 107 24.24 -102.64 19.46
N LYS A 108 25.40 -102.85 18.81
CA LYS A 108 25.90 -104.18 18.37
C LYS A 108 24.99 -104.96 17.43
N SER A 109 23.99 -104.30 16.81
CA SER A 109 23.00 -104.96 15.96
C SER A 109 23.32 -104.78 14.48
N ALA A 110 24.42 -105.40 14.04
CA ALA A 110 24.88 -105.38 12.66
C ALA A 110 25.41 -106.74 12.23
N PHE A 111 25.08 -107.19 11.02
CA PHE A 111 25.51 -108.47 10.46
C PHE A 111 25.59 -108.40 8.93
N THR A 112 26.64 -108.97 8.35
CA THR A 112 26.76 -109.15 6.89
C THR A 112 26.66 -110.65 6.59
N ASP A 113 25.74 -111.05 5.70
CA ASP A 113 25.57 -112.45 5.33
C ASP A 113 26.60 -112.93 4.28
N LYS A 114 26.50 -114.21 3.91
CA LYS A 114 27.38 -114.84 2.91
C LYS A 114 27.17 -114.32 1.48
N GLU A 115 26.02 -113.70 1.21
CA GLU A 115 25.68 -113.13 -0.09
C GLU A 115 26.09 -111.64 -0.19
N GLY A 116 26.61 -111.06 0.89
CA GLY A 116 27.05 -109.67 0.98
C GLY A 116 25.93 -108.69 1.35
N LYS A 117 24.77 -109.17 1.78
CA LYS A 117 23.68 -108.33 2.29
C LYS A 117 23.97 -107.94 3.73
N ILE A 118 23.76 -106.66 4.02
CA ILE A 118 23.98 -106.10 5.36
C ILE A 118 22.65 -105.95 6.06
N TYR A 119 22.61 -106.34 7.33
CA TYR A 119 21.48 -106.30 8.23
C TYR A 119 21.79 -105.38 9.40
N PHE A 120 20.86 -104.48 9.72
CA PHE A 120 20.93 -103.64 10.91
C PHE A 120 19.63 -103.72 11.71
N GLY A 121 19.74 -104.05 13.00
CA GLY A 121 18.59 -104.13 13.88
C GLY A 121 18.16 -102.77 14.44
N ARG A 122 16.86 -102.64 14.66
CA ARG A 122 16.15 -101.46 15.15
C ARG A 122 15.14 -101.90 16.21
N ARG A 123 14.61 -100.94 16.98
CA ARG A 123 13.51 -101.26 17.93
C ARG A 123 12.29 -101.88 17.23
N SER A 124 12.02 -101.48 15.99
CA SER A 124 10.87 -101.91 15.18
C SER A 124 11.18 -103.05 14.20
N GLY A 125 12.27 -103.81 14.41
CA GLY A 125 12.67 -104.93 13.55
C GLY A 125 14.08 -104.79 13.02
N PHE A 126 14.31 -105.03 11.73
CA PHE A 126 15.60 -104.83 11.09
C PHE A 126 15.42 -104.26 9.68
N ILE A 127 16.48 -103.68 9.15
CA ILE A 127 16.59 -103.35 7.74
C ILE A 127 17.67 -104.24 7.12
N CYS A 128 17.53 -104.54 5.83
CA CYS A 128 18.59 -105.19 5.08
C CYS A 128 18.68 -104.60 3.67
N PHE A 129 19.89 -104.54 3.14
CA PHE A 129 20.14 -104.07 1.79
C PHE A 129 21.46 -104.65 1.26
N HIS A 130 21.59 -104.69 -0.06
CA HIS A 130 22.86 -105.01 -0.70
C HIS A 130 23.61 -103.70 -0.97
N PRO A 131 24.85 -103.51 -0.50
CA PRO A 131 25.63 -102.29 -0.72
C PRO A 131 25.66 -101.81 -2.18
N ASP A 132 25.70 -102.75 -3.12
CA ASP A 132 25.80 -102.47 -4.56
C ASP A 132 24.47 -102.08 -5.21
N SER A 133 23.34 -102.30 -4.51
CA SER A 133 22.01 -101.88 -4.97
C SER A 133 21.75 -100.38 -4.80
N ILE A 134 22.57 -99.68 -4.02
CA ILE A 134 22.42 -98.25 -3.75
C ILE A 134 22.97 -97.47 -4.95
N LYS A 135 22.06 -96.98 -5.80
CA LYS A 135 22.39 -96.09 -6.92
C LYS A 135 22.35 -94.63 -6.46
N LEU A 136 23.52 -94.02 -6.34
CA LEU A 136 23.67 -92.58 -6.13
C LEU A 136 23.54 -91.87 -7.48
N THR A 137 22.32 -91.68 -7.97
CA THR A 137 22.06 -90.82 -9.13
C THR A 137 21.56 -89.48 -8.65
N SER A 138 22.48 -88.54 -8.53
CA SER A 138 22.19 -87.17 -8.13
C SER A 138 21.99 -86.35 -9.39
N LEU A 139 20.77 -86.38 -9.94
CA LEU A 139 20.40 -85.49 -11.03
C LEU A 139 20.07 -84.11 -10.46
N PRO A 140 20.57 -83.02 -11.06
CA PRO A 140 20.21 -81.68 -10.63
C PRO A 140 18.68 -81.50 -10.84
N PRO A 141 17.95 -81.01 -9.84
CA PRO A 141 16.50 -80.96 -9.93
C PRO A 141 16.07 -79.86 -10.90
N ALA A 142 15.09 -80.12 -11.76
CA ALA A 142 14.42 -79.06 -12.50
C ALA A 142 13.74 -78.11 -11.49
N VAL A 143 13.85 -76.79 -11.67
CA VAL A 143 13.16 -75.81 -10.83
C VAL A 143 12.09 -75.11 -11.65
N LEU A 144 10.92 -74.93 -11.06
CA LEU A 144 9.79 -74.27 -11.69
C LEU A 144 9.31 -73.15 -10.78
N VAL A 145 8.88 -72.05 -11.40
CA VAL A 145 8.12 -71.01 -10.69
C VAL A 145 6.67 -71.47 -10.64
N THR A 146 6.16 -71.67 -9.43
CA THR A 146 4.84 -72.27 -9.17
C THR A 146 3.80 -71.26 -8.76
N GLY A 147 4.21 -70.06 -8.34
CA GLY A 147 3.29 -69.02 -7.89
C GLY A 147 3.85 -67.62 -8.08
N PHE A 148 2.95 -66.66 -8.21
CA PHE A 148 3.27 -65.24 -8.27
C PHE A 148 2.20 -64.44 -7.54
N LYS A 149 2.61 -63.59 -6.61
CA LYS A 149 1.72 -62.73 -5.82
C LYS A 149 2.09 -61.28 -6.01
N ILE A 150 1.08 -60.41 -5.97
CA ILE A 150 1.26 -58.96 -5.94
C ILE A 150 0.65 -58.43 -4.65
N ASN A 151 1.40 -57.62 -3.89
CA ASN A 151 0.97 -57.08 -2.61
C ASN A 151 0.43 -58.17 -1.66
N ASN A 152 1.09 -59.34 -1.65
CA ASN A 152 0.71 -60.54 -0.90
C ASN A 152 -0.64 -61.18 -1.28
N LEU A 153 -1.23 -60.79 -2.42
CA LEU A 153 -2.45 -61.38 -2.96
C LEU A 153 -2.13 -62.25 -4.17
N ASP A 154 -2.80 -63.40 -4.26
CA ASP A 154 -2.74 -64.27 -5.42
C ASP A 154 -3.27 -63.57 -6.67
N VAL A 155 -2.61 -63.82 -7.79
CA VAL A 155 -2.97 -63.22 -9.08
C VAL A 155 -3.80 -64.21 -9.88
N GLU A 156 -5.05 -63.85 -10.16
CA GLU A 156 -5.92 -64.66 -11.01
C GLU A 156 -5.45 -64.65 -12.46
N ILE A 157 -5.64 -65.79 -13.15
CA ILE A 157 -5.34 -65.94 -14.57
C ILE A 157 -6.53 -65.41 -15.37
N SER A 158 -6.36 -64.29 -16.07
CA SER A 158 -7.40 -63.74 -16.94
C SER A 158 -6.80 -62.87 -18.05
N SER A 159 -7.57 -62.63 -19.11
CA SER A 159 -7.13 -61.79 -20.23
C SER A 159 -6.83 -60.34 -19.86
N ARG A 160 -7.39 -59.85 -18.74
CA ARG A 160 -7.16 -58.49 -18.21
C ARG A 160 -6.19 -58.45 -17.03
N SER A 161 -5.77 -59.61 -16.53
CA SER A 161 -4.80 -59.73 -15.44
C SER A 161 -3.37 -59.60 -15.97
N VAL A 162 -2.42 -59.44 -15.06
CA VAL A 162 -0.98 -59.48 -15.37
C VAL A 162 -0.52 -60.89 -15.77
N LEU A 163 -1.27 -61.92 -15.35
CA LEU A 163 -1.09 -63.30 -15.77
C LEU A 163 -2.22 -63.70 -16.73
N THR A 164 -1.88 -63.92 -17.99
CA THR A 164 -2.83 -64.41 -19.01
C THR A 164 -2.84 -65.93 -19.14
N LYS A 165 -1.85 -66.60 -18.56
CA LYS A 165 -1.68 -68.05 -18.50
C LYS A 165 -1.00 -68.43 -17.18
N ASN A 166 -0.89 -69.73 -16.91
CA ASN A 166 -0.18 -70.22 -15.73
C ASN A 166 1.25 -69.66 -15.68
N ILE A 167 1.71 -69.30 -14.47
CA ILE A 167 3.04 -68.76 -14.21
C ILE A 167 4.16 -69.65 -14.77
N GLU A 168 3.99 -70.97 -14.73
CA GLU A 168 4.96 -71.94 -15.27
C GLU A 168 5.23 -71.74 -16.77
N HIS A 169 4.22 -71.32 -17.52
CA HIS A 169 4.33 -71.07 -18.97
C HIS A 169 4.49 -69.58 -19.31
N THR A 170 4.62 -68.72 -18.30
CA THR A 170 4.73 -67.27 -18.46
C THR A 170 6.18 -66.86 -18.59
N LYS A 171 6.56 -66.35 -19.77
CA LYS A 171 7.93 -65.85 -20.03
C LYS A 171 8.14 -64.43 -19.54
N SER A 172 7.09 -63.60 -19.57
CA SER A 172 7.17 -62.18 -19.25
C SER A 172 5.92 -61.70 -18.51
N ILE A 173 6.09 -60.89 -17.46
CA ILE A 173 5.03 -60.26 -16.69
C ILE A 173 5.14 -58.75 -16.82
N GLN A 174 4.02 -58.10 -17.09
CA GLN A 174 3.93 -56.63 -17.22
C GLN A 174 3.21 -56.07 -15.99
N LEU A 175 3.90 -55.25 -15.21
CA LEU A 175 3.39 -54.63 -14.00
C LEU A 175 3.21 -53.12 -14.19
N SER A 176 2.22 -52.56 -13.51
CA SER A 176 2.10 -51.11 -13.34
C SER A 176 3.01 -50.62 -12.21
N TYR A 177 3.34 -49.32 -12.21
CA TYR A 177 4.15 -48.71 -11.15
C TYR A 177 3.58 -48.89 -9.72
N ARG A 178 2.28 -49.20 -9.58
CA ARG A 178 1.62 -49.47 -8.28
C ARG A 178 1.81 -50.91 -7.77
N GLN A 179 2.22 -51.81 -8.66
CA GLN A 179 2.39 -53.24 -8.37
C GLN A 179 3.88 -53.52 -8.15
N ASN A 180 4.56 -52.68 -7.37
CA ASN A 180 6.01 -52.75 -7.18
C ASN A 180 6.45 -53.64 -6.00
N SER A 181 5.50 -54.31 -5.35
CA SER A 181 5.75 -55.29 -4.31
C SER A 181 5.11 -56.62 -4.72
N PHE A 182 5.92 -57.65 -4.86
CA PHE A 182 5.52 -58.94 -5.41
C PHE A 182 6.40 -60.06 -4.86
N SER A 183 5.92 -61.29 -4.99
CA SER A 183 6.70 -62.46 -4.61
C SER A 183 6.54 -63.60 -5.61
N PHE A 184 7.63 -64.37 -5.75
CA PHE A 184 7.68 -65.57 -6.55
C PHE A 184 7.72 -66.78 -5.64
N SER A 185 6.87 -67.76 -5.90
CA SER A 185 6.98 -69.10 -5.31
C SER A 185 7.60 -70.04 -6.32
N PHE A 186 8.48 -70.92 -5.88
CA PHE A 186 9.17 -71.87 -6.74
C PHE A 186 9.35 -73.22 -6.05
N ALA A 187 9.52 -74.28 -6.85
CA ALA A 187 9.72 -75.63 -6.34
C ALA A 187 10.74 -76.37 -7.22
N ALA A 188 11.61 -77.14 -6.55
CA ALA A 188 12.48 -78.10 -7.19
C ALA A 188 11.73 -79.43 -7.39
N MET A 189 11.80 -80.00 -8.59
CA MET A 189 11.19 -81.27 -8.99
C MET A 189 12.02 -82.47 -8.50
N ASP A 190 12.40 -82.44 -7.22
CA ASP A 190 12.93 -83.58 -6.47
C ASP A 190 12.09 -83.77 -5.20
N PHE A 191 11.16 -84.71 -5.27
CA PHE A 191 10.23 -85.04 -4.20
C PHE A 191 10.82 -86.00 -3.16
N SER A 192 11.94 -86.65 -3.47
CA SER A 192 12.52 -87.68 -2.59
C SER A 192 12.97 -87.06 -1.27
N PHE A 193 13.48 -85.82 -1.34
CA PHE A 193 13.99 -85.06 -0.19
C PHE A 193 13.67 -83.57 -0.32
N ALA A 194 12.40 -83.25 -0.56
CA ALA A 194 11.95 -81.88 -0.83
C ALA A 194 12.41 -80.84 0.22
N ASP A 195 12.39 -81.20 1.52
CA ASP A 195 12.81 -80.33 2.63
C ASP A 195 14.33 -80.05 2.66
N ARG A 196 15.12 -80.78 1.89
CA ARG A 196 16.59 -80.64 1.80
C ARG A 196 17.05 -79.95 0.53
N ASN A 197 16.13 -79.58 -0.36
CA ASN A 197 16.47 -78.82 -1.55
C ASN A 197 16.93 -77.42 -1.14
N LYS A 198 18.03 -76.97 -1.74
CA LYS A 198 18.52 -75.61 -1.59
C LYS A 198 18.17 -74.81 -2.83
N TYR A 199 17.83 -73.55 -2.64
CA TYR A 199 17.50 -72.64 -3.72
C TYR A 199 18.46 -71.47 -3.72
N ALA A 200 18.70 -70.93 -4.91
CA ALA A 200 19.32 -69.62 -5.05
C ALA A 200 18.53 -68.83 -6.09
N PHE A 201 18.22 -67.58 -5.78
CA PHE A 201 17.50 -66.72 -6.69
C PHE A 201 18.15 -65.35 -6.79
N LYS A 202 17.84 -64.64 -7.87
CA LYS A 202 18.32 -63.29 -8.13
C LYS A 202 17.34 -62.56 -9.06
N LEU A 203 17.05 -61.30 -8.75
CA LEU A 203 16.41 -60.37 -9.66
C LEU A 203 17.48 -59.51 -10.33
N GLU A 204 17.81 -59.83 -11.58
CA GLU A 204 18.79 -59.06 -12.36
C GLU A 204 18.36 -57.60 -12.50
N ASN A 205 19.32 -56.67 -12.42
CA ASN A 205 19.13 -55.22 -12.34
C ASN A 205 18.52 -54.71 -11.02
N PHE A 206 18.37 -55.55 -10.01
CA PHE A 206 17.97 -55.16 -8.65
C PHE A 206 18.94 -55.72 -7.59
N ASP A 207 19.19 -57.03 -7.61
CA ASP A 207 20.12 -57.70 -6.69
C ASP A 207 21.56 -57.65 -7.20
N SER A 208 22.51 -57.47 -6.30
CA SER A 208 23.95 -57.48 -6.61
C SER A 208 24.47 -58.90 -6.90
N ASP A 209 24.11 -59.89 -6.07
CA ASP A 209 24.55 -61.29 -6.17
C ASP A 209 23.41 -62.28 -5.88
N TRP A 210 23.67 -63.58 -6.01
CA TRP A 210 22.72 -64.65 -5.71
C TRP A 210 22.34 -64.73 -4.23
N ILE A 211 21.05 -64.89 -3.95
CA ILE A 211 20.52 -65.07 -2.60
C ILE A 211 20.23 -66.56 -2.39
N TYR A 212 21.00 -67.21 -1.51
CA TYR A 212 20.85 -68.62 -1.16
C TYR A 212 19.85 -68.81 -0.01
N THR A 213 18.90 -69.73 -0.17
CA THR A 213 17.84 -69.98 0.82
C THR A 213 17.36 -71.43 0.78
N ASN A 214 16.71 -71.86 1.87
CA ASN A 214 15.91 -73.08 1.89
C ASN A 214 14.41 -72.77 1.73
N ALA A 215 14.03 -71.49 1.71
CA ALA A 215 12.64 -71.07 1.51
C ALA A 215 12.25 -71.21 0.04
N ILE A 216 10.98 -71.55 -0.19
CA ILE A 216 10.39 -71.72 -1.53
C ILE A 216 9.82 -70.41 -2.11
N THR A 217 10.09 -69.28 -1.46
CA THR A 217 9.55 -67.97 -1.83
C THR A 217 10.63 -66.89 -1.83
N ALA A 218 10.57 -66.02 -2.85
CA ALA A 218 11.36 -64.81 -2.95
C ALA A 218 10.43 -63.60 -2.90
N ASN A 219 10.67 -62.68 -1.95
CA ASN A 219 9.85 -61.50 -1.73
C ASN A 219 10.62 -60.24 -2.14
N TYR A 220 9.99 -59.40 -2.97
CA TYR A 220 10.53 -58.10 -3.37
C TYR A 220 9.55 -56.99 -3.03
N THR A 221 10.06 -55.91 -2.45
CA THR A 221 9.26 -54.76 -2.04
C THR A 221 9.79 -53.48 -2.66
N ASN A 222 8.87 -52.59 -3.02
CA ASN A 222 9.17 -51.25 -3.54
C ASN A 222 10.19 -51.22 -4.70
N VAL A 223 10.11 -52.19 -5.62
CA VAL A 223 11.02 -52.29 -6.77
C VAL A 223 10.78 -51.13 -7.74
N PRO A 224 11.81 -50.37 -8.14
CA PRO A 224 11.61 -49.23 -9.03
C PRO A 224 11.11 -49.66 -10.42
N PRO A 225 10.53 -48.75 -11.21
CA PRO A 225 10.17 -49.04 -12.58
C PRO A 225 11.39 -49.37 -13.44
N GLY A 226 11.29 -50.42 -14.25
CA GLY A 226 12.43 -50.94 -15.01
C GLY A 226 12.16 -52.32 -15.59
N ARG A 227 13.19 -52.86 -16.25
CA ARG A 227 13.21 -54.22 -16.78
C ARG A 227 14.12 -55.09 -15.91
N TYR A 228 13.56 -56.19 -15.45
CA TYR A 228 14.21 -57.14 -14.55
C TYR A 228 14.06 -58.55 -15.08
N ILE A 229 14.96 -59.44 -14.67
CA ILE A 229 14.86 -60.88 -14.96
C ILE A 229 14.98 -61.60 -13.63
N PHE A 230 13.90 -62.24 -13.22
CA PHE A 230 13.94 -63.13 -12.06
C PHE A 230 14.55 -64.46 -12.49
N ARG A 231 15.61 -64.89 -11.82
CA ARG A 231 16.24 -66.20 -11.99
C ARG A 231 16.15 -66.99 -10.69
N VAL A 232 15.88 -68.28 -10.81
CA VAL A 232 15.98 -69.21 -9.69
C VAL A 232 16.64 -70.50 -10.15
N ILE A 233 17.54 -71.01 -9.33
CA ILE A 233 18.21 -72.31 -9.48
C ILE A 233 17.99 -73.13 -8.20
N ALA A 234 18.10 -74.44 -8.32
CA ALA A 234 17.96 -75.34 -7.18
C ALA A 234 19.07 -76.38 -7.16
N ALA A 235 19.45 -76.80 -5.96
CA ALA A 235 20.27 -77.97 -5.72
C ALA A 235 19.48 -79.04 -4.97
N ASN A 236 19.73 -80.29 -5.34
CA ASN A 236 19.21 -81.45 -4.62
C ASN A 236 19.93 -81.61 -3.26
N GLN A 237 19.56 -82.65 -2.52
CA GLN A 237 20.13 -82.99 -1.22
C GLN A 237 21.66 -83.17 -1.20
N ASP A 238 22.27 -83.50 -2.34
CA ASP A 238 23.71 -83.74 -2.46
C ASP A 238 24.47 -82.44 -2.79
N GLY A 239 23.76 -81.31 -2.92
CA GLY A 239 24.35 -80.02 -3.25
C GLY A 239 24.66 -79.83 -4.74
N ILE A 240 24.12 -80.67 -5.62
CA ILE A 240 24.31 -80.53 -7.06
C ILE A 240 23.31 -79.52 -7.63
N TRP A 241 23.83 -78.39 -8.08
CA TRP A 241 23.05 -77.27 -8.60
C TRP A 241 22.62 -77.46 -10.06
N ASN A 242 21.36 -77.14 -10.34
CA ASN A 242 20.85 -76.95 -11.70
C ASN A 242 21.08 -75.51 -12.16
N ASN A 243 22.11 -75.28 -12.97
CA ASN A 243 22.45 -73.94 -13.45
C ASN A 243 21.53 -73.42 -14.57
N ASN A 244 20.71 -74.27 -15.19
CA ASN A 244 19.76 -73.81 -16.22
C ASN A 244 18.61 -73.03 -15.61
N GLY A 245 18.15 -73.45 -14.42
CA GLY A 245 17.16 -72.72 -13.62
C GLY A 245 15.81 -72.47 -14.31
N ALA A 246 15.01 -71.61 -13.69
CA ALA A 246 13.84 -70.98 -14.28
C ALA A 246 14.03 -69.47 -14.33
N THR A 247 13.51 -68.85 -15.38
CA THR A 247 13.64 -67.41 -15.62
C THR A 247 12.32 -66.77 -16.00
N ILE A 248 12.01 -65.61 -15.41
CA ILE A 248 10.83 -64.80 -15.76
C ILE A 248 11.25 -63.36 -15.99
N GLU A 249 10.94 -62.82 -17.16
CA GLU A 249 11.12 -61.40 -17.45
C GLU A 249 10.02 -60.59 -16.74
N LEU A 250 10.41 -59.52 -16.06
CA LEU A 250 9.52 -58.66 -15.32
C LEU A 250 9.72 -57.22 -15.77
N ASN A 251 8.66 -56.58 -16.27
CA ASN A 251 8.71 -55.20 -16.70
C ASN A 251 7.72 -54.34 -15.91
N ILE A 252 8.25 -53.42 -15.10
CA ILE A 252 7.46 -52.49 -14.30
C ILE A 252 7.38 -51.17 -15.04
N LYS A 253 6.19 -50.81 -15.55
CA LYS A 253 5.98 -49.57 -16.29
C LYS A 253 6.14 -48.35 -15.37
N PRO A 254 6.85 -47.29 -15.80
CA PRO A 254 6.96 -46.06 -15.03
C PRO A 254 5.61 -45.34 -14.93
N ALA A 255 5.42 -44.56 -13.87
CA ALA A 255 4.26 -43.69 -13.75
C ALA A 255 4.30 -42.57 -14.79
N ILE A 256 3.13 -42.03 -15.17
CA ILE A 256 3.03 -40.96 -16.19
C ILE A 256 3.92 -39.76 -15.82
N TRP A 257 3.97 -39.38 -14.54
CA TRP A 257 4.78 -38.26 -14.07
C TRP A 257 6.29 -38.52 -14.06
N GLN A 258 6.71 -39.78 -14.13
CA GLN A 258 8.11 -40.16 -14.23
C GLN A 258 8.61 -40.15 -15.68
N THR A 259 7.70 -40.12 -16.66
CA THR A 259 8.06 -40.07 -18.08
C THR A 259 8.74 -38.74 -18.45
N THR A 260 9.72 -38.81 -19.34
CA THR A 260 10.45 -37.61 -19.83
C THR A 260 9.52 -36.62 -20.51
N ILE A 261 8.53 -37.10 -21.27
CA ILE A 261 7.55 -36.26 -21.96
C ILE A 261 6.75 -35.41 -20.96
N PHE A 262 6.26 -36.02 -19.87
CA PHE A 262 5.52 -35.28 -18.85
C PHE A 262 6.37 -34.19 -18.19
N LYS A 263 7.65 -34.49 -17.90
CA LYS A 263 8.60 -33.49 -17.38
C LYS A 263 8.80 -32.33 -18.36
N ILE A 264 8.93 -32.61 -19.66
CA ILE A 264 9.04 -31.59 -20.71
C ILE A 264 7.77 -30.74 -20.76
N VAL A 265 6.58 -31.35 -20.72
CA VAL A 265 5.30 -30.62 -20.74
C VAL A 265 5.19 -29.67 -19.55
N ILE A 266 5.51 -30.11 -18.33
CA ILE A 266 5.53 -29.23 -17.16
C ILE A 266 6.55 -28.09 -17.33
N PHE A 267 7.75 -28.39 -17.80
CA PHE A 267 8.80 -27.40 -17.98
C PHE A 267 8.40 -26.34 -19.03
N THR A 268 7.85 -26.76 -20.17
CA THR A 268 7.33 -25.85 -21.19
C THR A 268 6.14 -25.03 -20.69
N GLY A 269 5.21 -25.63 -19.93
CA GLY A 269 4.10 -24.92 -19.29
C GLY A 269 4.58 -23.84 -18.31
N LEU A 270 5.62 -24.13 -17.53
CA LEU A 270 6.28 -23.14 -16.66
C LEU A 270 6.89 -21.99 -17.46
N ILE A 271 7.58 -22.27 -18.56
CA ILE A 271 8.14 -21.24 -19.45
C ILE A 271 7.03 -20.38 -20.05
N ILE A 272 5.93 -20.97 -20.52
CA ILE A 272 4.78 -20.24 -21.06
C ILE A 272 4.15 -19.35 -20.00
N LEU A 273 3.97 -19.86 -18.77
CA LEU A 273 3.47 -19.06 -17.65
C LEU A 273 4.39 -17.88 -17.31
N LEU A 274 5.70 -18.12 -17.27
CA LEU A 274 6.71 -17.07 -17.10
C LEU A 274 6.65 -16.03 -18.23
N PHE A 275 6.47 -16.48 -19.48
CA PHE A 275 6.35 -15.61 -20.63
C PHE A 275 5.06 -14.76 -20.59
N ILE A 276 3.93 -15.36 -20.24
CA ILE A 276 2.65 -14.65 -20.05
C ILE A 276 2.80 -13.63 -18.91
N TRP A 277 3.40 -14.01 -17.80
CA TRP A 277 3.66 -13.12 -16.67
C TRP A 277 4.56 -11.95 -17.08
N TYR A 278 5.64 -12.22 -17.80
CA TYR A 278 6.57 -11.22 -18.33
C TYR A 278 5.88 -10.25 -19.30
N LYS A 279 5.08 -10.76 -20.25
CA LYS A 279 4.29 -9.94 -21.18
C LYS A 279 3.27 -9.08 -20.44
N ARG A 280 2.55 -9.64 -19.47
CA ARG A 280 1.62 -8.88 -18.61
C ARG A 280 2.35 -7.79 -17.82
N ARG A 281 3.52 -8.08 -17.27
CA ARG A 281 4.35 -7.12 -16.54
C ARG A 281 4.77 -5.95 -17.42
N ILE A 282 5.25 -6.22 -18.64
CA ILE A 282 5.60 -5.15 -19.59
C ILE A 282 4.39 -4.34 -20.01
N TYR A 283 3.25 -4.99 -20.28
CA TYR A 283 2.04 -4.28 -20.67
C TYR A 283 1.56 -3.34 -19.57
N LYS A 284 1.63 -3.79 -18.31
CA LYS A 284 1.35 -2.95 -17.14
C LYS A 284 2.31 -1.76 -17.05
N ILE A 285 3.62 -2.00 -17.15
CA ILE A 285 4.63 -0.93 -17.12
C ILE A 285 4.42 0.09 -18.24
N LYS A 286 4.10 -0.35 -19.46
CA LYS A 286 3.80 0.57 -20.58
C LYS A 286 2.56 1.41 -20.33
N ARG A 287 1.50 0.81 -19.75
CA ARG A 287 0.27 1.53 -19.39
C ARG A 287 0.53 2.55 -18.30
N ASP A 288 1.23 2.16 -17.24
CA ASP A 288 1.57 3.03 -16.11
C ASP A 288 2.45 4.20 -16.58
N LYS A 289 3.42 3.95 -17.47
CA LYS A 289 4.23 5.00 -18.10
C LYS A 289 3.40 5.99 -18.90
N LYS A 290 2.42 5.51 -19.69
CA LYS A 290 1.54 6.39 -20.48
C LYS A 290 0.65 7.26 -19.60
N GLN A 291 0.08 6.69 -18.54
CA GLN A 291 -0.71 7.44 -17.56
C GLN A 291 0.13 8.48 -16.83
N LEU A 292 1.36 8.11 -16.44
CA LEU A 292 2.30 9.03 -15.81
C LEU A 292 2.67 10.18 -16.76
N GLN A 293 2.92 9.88 -18.03
CA GLN A 293 3.27 10.90 -19.02
C GLN A 293 2.11 11.88 -19.25
N GLN A 294 0.86 11.39 -19.32
CA GLN A 294 -0.33 12.24 -19.39
C GLN A 294 -0.52 13.08 -18.13
N GLN A 295 -0.26 12.53 -16.94
CA GLN A 295 -0.34 13.28 -15.68
C GLN A 295 0.75 14.35 -15.60
N VAL A 296 1.97 14.03 -16.00
CA VAL A 296 3.07 15.00 -16.04
C VAL A 296 2.76 16.11 -17.04
N GLU A 297 2.29 15.78 -18.24
CA GLU A 297 1.93 16.76 -19.26
C GLU A 297 0.77 17.66 -18.80
N PHE A 298 -0.29 17.08 -18.23
CA PHE A 298 -1.40 17.83 -17.64
C PHE A 298 -0.93 18.74 -16.50
N LYS A 299 -0.13 18.22 -15.55
CA LYS A 299 0.41 19.01 -14.44
C LYS A 299 1.39 20.08 -14.90
N THR A 300 2.16 19.82 -15.95
CA THR A 300 3.09 20.80 -16.52
C THR A 300 2.31 21.93 -17.20
N HIS A 301 1.21 21.63 -17.89
CA HIS A 301 0.32 22.65 -18.45
C HIS A 301 -0.37 23.46 -17.34
N GLU A 302 -0.92 22.79 -16.33
CA GLU A 302 -1.54 23.44 -15.16
C GLU A 302 -0.55 24.34 -14.41
N LEU A 303 0.69 23.89 -14.20
CA LEU A 303 1.77 24.70 -13.63
C LEU A 303 2.17 25.86 -14.53
N SER A 304 2.20 25.67 -15.85
CA SER A 304 2.51 26.74 -16.80
C SER A 304 1.43 27.81 -16.81
N ASP A 305 0.16 27.43 -16.76
CA ASP A 305 -0.97 28.36 -16.70
C ASP A 305 -1.00 29.09 -15.35
N ALA A 306 -0.77 28.34 -14.25
CA ALA A 306 -0.64 28.93 -12.92
C ALA A 306 0.52 29.93 -12.86
N ASN A 307 1.70 29.58 -13.40
CA ASN A 307 2.85 30.49 -13.45
C ASN A 307 2.57 31.74 -14.28
N LYS A 308 1.89 31.62 -15.44
CA LYS A 308 1.48 32.79 -16.24
C LYS A 308 0.51 33.69 -15.47
N ALA A 309 -0.51 33.11 -14.84
CA ALA A 309 -1.45 33.87 -14.02
C ALA A 309 -0.75 34.55 -12.82
N LEU A 310 0.28 33.92 -12.25
CA LEU A 310 1.07 34.47 -11.16
C LEU A 310 2.01 35.58 -11.64
N GLU A 311 2.57 35.47 -12.86
CA GLU A 311 3.29 36.56 -13.52
C GLU A 311 2.37 37.76 -13.83
N GLU A 312 1.18 37.51 -14.35
CA GLU A 312 0.15 38.55 -14.58
C GLU A 312 -0.26 39.23 -13.26
N GLN A 313 -0.51 38.46 -12.19
CA GLN A 313 -0.79 39.01 -10.86
C GLN A 313 0.37 39.81 -10.29
N ASN A 314 1.62 39.39 -10.52
CA ASN A 314 2.79 40.12 -10.05
C ASN A 314 2.96 41.45 -10.79
N GLU A 315 2.72 41.49 -12.11
CA GLU A 315 2.71 42.75 -12.87
C GLU A 315 1.55 43.65 -12.43
N GLU A 316 0.34 43.11 -12.22
CA GLU A 316 -0.79 43.88 -11.69
C GLU A 316 -0.48 44.46 -10.30
N LEU A 317 0.04 43.65 -9.38
CA LEU A 317 0.46 44.11 -8.04
C LEU A 317 1.56 45.17 -8.11
N LYS A 318 2.48 45.06 -9.08
CA LYS A 318 3.52 46.07 -9.30
C LYS A 318 2.91 47.39 -9.75
N THR A 319 1.99 47.37 -10.71
CA THR A 319 1.28 48.58 -11.15
C THR A 319 0.45 49.21 -10.03
N GLN A 320 -0.29 48.40 -9.24
CA GLN A 320 -1.03 48.88 -8.07
C GLN A 320 -0.11 49.49 -7.01
N ARG A 321 1.09 48.92 -6.81
CA ARG A 321 2.08 49.44 -5.87
C ARG A 321 2.65 50.78 -6.34
N GLU A 322 2.93 50.92 -7.63
CA GLU A 322 3.37 52.20 -8.22
C GLU A 322 2.27 53.28 -8.12
N GLU A 323 1.01 52.93 -8.36
CA GLU A 323 -0.14 53.84 -8.19
C GLU A 323 -0.34 54.25 -6.71
N LEU A 324 -0.30 53.30 -5.78
CA LEU A 324 -0.38 53.59 -4.34
C LEU A 324 0.76 54.46 -3.85
N GLN A 325 1.97 54.28 -4.41
CA GLN A 325 3.12 55.11 -4.08
C GLN A 325 2.92 56.55 -4.60
N SER A 326 2.43 56.72 -5.82
CA SER A 326 2.07 58.04 -6.36
C SER A 326 0.95 58.73 -5.56
N GLN A 327 -0.05 57.97 -5.10
CA GLN A 327 -1.11 58.50 -4.23
C GLN A 327 -0.57 58.92 -2.87
N ARG A 328 0.32 58.12 -2.28
CA ARG A 328 0.98 58.44 -1.00
C ARG A 328 1.79 59.73 -1.11
N ASP A 329 2.59 59.88 -2.16
CA ASP A 329 3.40 61.08 -2.38
C ASP A 329 2.51 62.33 -2.58
N SER A 330 1.38 62.18 -3.27
CA SER A 330 0.39 63.26 -3.44
C SER A 330 -0.27 63.65 -2.11
N LEU A 331 -0.61 62.66 -1.26
CA LEU A 331 -1.16 62.88 0.07
C LEU A 331 -0.16 63.54 1.02
N GLU A 332 1.11 63.14 0.96
CA GLU A 332 2.18 63.73 1.76
C GLU A 332 2.37 65.21 1.40
N ASN A 333 2.41 65.54 0.11
CA ASN A 333 2.47 66.93 -0.36
C ASN A 333 1.23 67.75 0.05
N ALA A 334 0.03 67.15 0.00
CA ALA A 334 -1.20 67.80 0.45
C ALA A 334 -1.19 68.07 1.97
N ASN A 335 -0.64 67.14 2.77
CA ASN A 335 -0.51 67.32 4.21
C ASN A 335 0.50 68.42 4.58
N ILE A 336 1.66 68.48 3.89
CA ILE A 336 2.64 69.57 4.09
C ILE A 336 1.99 70.92 3.80
N LEU A 337 1.25 71.03 2.68
CA LEU A 337 0.55 72.27 2.32
C LEU A 337 -0.55 72.63 3.34
N LEU A 338 -1.25 71.64 3.89
CA LEU A 338 -2.25 71.86 4.93
C LEU A 338 -1.62 72.34 6.25
N GLU A 339 -0.49 71.78 6.65
CA GLU A 339 0.26 72.25 7.83
C GLU A 339 0.70 73.72 7.64
N GLU A 340 1.29 74.07 6.50
CA GLU A 340 1.66 75.47 6.19
C GLU A 340 0.44 76.41 6.25
N LYS A 341 -0.69 76.00 5.67
CA LYS A 341 -1.93 76.80 5.71
C LYS A 341 -2.51 76.93 7.11
N SER A 342 -2.41 75.90 7.93
CA SER A 342 -2.89 75.95 9.32
C SER A 342 -2.09 76.95 10.16
N LEU A 343 -0.77 77.01 9.96
CA LEU A 343 0.14 77.96 10.60
C LEU A 343 -0.13 79.40 10.15
N GLU A 344 -0.41 79.61 8.86
CA GLU A 344 -0.77 80.93 8.32
C GLU A 344 -2.11 81.45 8.91
N ILE A 345 -3.09 80.56 9.08
CA ILE A 345 -4.39 80.90 9.68
C ILE A 345 -4.24 81.25 11.16
N GLU A 346 -3.42 80.51 11.91
CA GLU A 346 -3.20 80.77 13.34
C GLU A 346 -2.54 82.15 13.57
N GLN A 347 -1.55 82.52 12.75
CA GLN A 347 -0.96 83.86 12.77
C GLN A 347 -2.00 84.95 12.46
N LYS A 348 -2.79 84.80 11.39
CA LYS A 348 -3.82 85.79 11.04
C LYS A 348 -4.88 85.97 12.11
N ASN A 349 -5.31 84.89 12.76
CA ASN A 349 -6.30 84.97 13.84
C ASN A 349 -5.76 85.74 15.04
N SER A 350 -4.49 85.54 15.42
CA SER A 350 -3.86 86.29 16.51
C SER A 350 -3.78 87.80 16.23
N GLU A 351 -3.50 88.20 14.98
CA GLU A 351 -3.48 89.62 14.59
C GLU A 351 -4.88 90.25 14.61
N LEU A 352 -5.89 89.49 14.16
CA LEU A 352 -7.29 89.92 14.14
C LEU A 352 -7.86 90.15 15.54
N GLU A 353 -7.52 89.29 16.50
CA GLU A 353 -7.97 89.43 17.89
C GLU A 353 -7.45 90.75 18.50
N GLN A 354 -6.16 91.09 18.27
CA GLN A 354 -5.58 92.37 18.70
C GLN A 354 -6.23 93.60 18.04
N HIS A 355 -6.57 93.50 16.75
CA HIS A 355 -7.29 94.58 16.06
C HIS A 355 -8.72 94.77 16.59
N ARG A 356 -9.43 93.68 16.92
CA ARG A 356 -10.79 93.75 17.47
C ARG A 356 -10.84 94.51 18.79
N GLU A 357 -9.94 94.20 19.72
CA GLU A 357 -9.90 94.86 21.04
C GLU A 357 -9.63 96.38 20.94
N ASN A 358 -8.75 96.80 20.03
CA ASN A 358 -8.48 98.22 19.81
C ASN A 358 -9.66 98.97 19.18
N LEU A 359 -10.37 98.33 18.25
CA LEU A 359 -11.53 98.93 17.58
C LEU A 359 -12.71 99.14 18.54
N GLU A 360 -12.98 98.19 19.43
CA GLU A 360 -14.08 98.32 20.41
C GLU A 360 -13.88 99.51 21.36
N ARG A 361 -12.64 99.75 21.82
CA ARG A 361 -12.31 100.93 22.63
C ARG A 361 -12.57 102.24 21.87
N LEU A 362 -12.22 102.30 20.59
CA LEU A 362 -12.34 103.51 19.77
C LEU A 362 -13.80 103.85 19.41
N VAL A 363 -14.63 102.83 19.14
CA VAL A 363 -16.05 103.00 18.81
C VAL A 363 -16.84 103.57 20.00
N TYR A 364 -16.51 103.15 21.22
CA TYR A 364 -17.19 103.66 22.42
C TYR A 364 -17.00 105.19 22.58
N GLU A 365 -15.78 105.71 22.38
CA GLU A 365 -15.50 107.14 22.50
C GLU A 365 -16.17 107.99 21.40
N ARG A 366 -16.17 107.52 20.15
CA ARG A 366 -16.75 108.26 19.01
C ARG A 366 -18.27 108.34 19.05
N THR A 367 -18.94 107.31 19.56
CA THR A 367 -20.41 107.26 19.60
C THR A 367 -20.98 108.32 20.56
N SER A 368 -20.27 108.64 21.64
CA SER A 368 -20.67 109.69 22.59
C SER A 368 -20.62 111.09 21.97
N GLN A 369 -19.60 111.38 21.15
CA GLN A 369 -19.44 112.70 20.53
C GLN A 369 -20.45 112.98 19.41
N LEU A 370 -20.90 111.95 18.70
CA LEU A 370 -21.79 112.09 17.53
C LEU A 370 -23.22 112.50 17.90
N ASN A 371 -23.75 112.03 19.04
CA ASN A 371 -25.12 112.39 19.46
C ASN A 371 -25.28 113.88 19.77
N ILE A 372 -24.24 114.53 20.31
CA ILE A 372 -24.27 115.97 20.64
C ILE A 372 -24.32 116.84 19.36
N ALA A 373 -23.70 116.40 18.27
CA ALA A 373 -23.69 117.15 17.02
C ALA A 373 -25.03 117.06 16.25
N LYS A 374 -25.74 115.93 16.35
CA LYS A 374 -26.98 115.67 15.60
C LYS A 374 -28.13 116.59 16.02
N GLU A 375 -28.34 116.80 17.32
CA GLU A 375 -29.43 117.66 17.83
C GLU A 375 -29.36 119.10 17.29
N LYS A 376 -28.14 119.61 17.06
CA LYS A 376 -27.93 120.98 16.57
C LYS A 376 -28.33 121.15 15.10
N ALA A 377 -28.26 120.10 14.29
CA ALA A 377 -28.58 120.15 12.86
C ALA A 377 -30.10 120.14 12.61
N GLU A 378 -30.87 119.34 13.37
CA GLU A 378 -32.31 119.20 13.17
C GLU A 378 -33.10 120.50 13.43
N GLN A 379 -32.56 121.40 14.24
CA GLN A 379 -33.18 122.68 14.54
C GLN A 379 -33.12 123.68 13.36
N SER A 380 -32.09 123.60 12.51
CA SER A 380 -31.88 124.51 11.38
C SER A 380 -32.83 124.23 10.20
N ASP A 381 -33.13 122.95 9.94
CA ASP A 381 -33.97 122.57 8.80
C ASP A 381 -35.45 122.97 8.96
N ARG A 382 -35.95 122.99 10.20
CA ARG A 382 -37.34 123.39 10.49
C ARG A 382 -37.60 124.86 10.13
N LEU A 383 -36.62 125.75 10.35
CA LEU A 383 -36.75 127.18 10.06
C LEU A 383 -36.79 127.47 8.56
N LYS A 384 -35.99 126.76 7.74
CA LYS A 384 -36.00 126.92 6.27
C LYS A 384 -37.34 126.57 5.64
N THR A 385 -38.02 125.55 6.16
CA THR A 385 -39.29 125.09 5.60
C THR A 385 -40.41 126.11 5.84
N ALA A 386 -40.43 126.74 7.02
CA ALA A 386 -41.44 127.74 7.38
C ALA A 386 -41.31 129.04 6.54
N PHE A 387 -40.07 129.46 6.22
CA PHE A 387 -39.79 130.66 5.44
C PHE A 387 -40.36 130.58 4.01
N LEU A 388 -40.12 129.46 3.32
CA LEU A 388 -40.60 129.26 1.94
C LEU A 388 -42.13 129.23 1.82
N ALA A 389 -42.83 128.72 2.84
CA ALA A 389 -44.28 128.66 2.85
C ALA A 389 -44.93 130.06 2.91
N ASN A 390 -44.40 130.97 3.74
CA ASN A 390 -44.90 132.34 3.85
C ASN A 390 -44.67 133.15 2.58
N LEU A 391 -43.47 133.01 2.00
CA LEU A 391 -43.05 133.70 0.78
C LEU A 391 -43.97 133.36 -0.42
N SER A 392 -44.38 132.09 -0.52
CA SER A 392 -45.33 131.62 -1.54
C SER A 392 -46.73 132.25 -1.40
N HIS A 393 -47.17 132.53 -0.17
CA HIS A 393 -48.48 133.15 0.10
C HIS A 393 -48.51 134.63 -0.25
N GLU A 394 -47.43 135.36 0.06
CA GLU A 394 -47.35 136.81 -0.19
C GLU A 394 -47.21 137.15 -1.67
N ILE A 395 -46.57 136.31 -2.47
CA ILE A 395 -46.51 136.48 -3.94
C ILE A 395 -47.87 136.20 -4.59
N ARG A 396 -48.61 135.19 -4.11
CA ARG A 396 -49.85 134.72 -4.76
C ARG A 396 -50.99 135.75 -4.67
N THR A 397 -51.05 136.51 -3.59
CA THR A 397 -52.14 137.46 -3.31
C THR A 397 -52.21 138.63 -4.32
N PRO A 398 -51.15 139.42 -4.55
CA PRO A 398 -51.15 140.47 -5.56
C PRO A 398 -51.25 139.91 -6.98
N LEU A 399 -50.64 138.74 -7.25
CA LEU A 399 -50.73 138.08 -8.56
C LEU A 399 -52.18 137.71 -8.90
N ASN A 400 -52.92 137.13 -7.95
CA ASN A 400 -54.33 136.80 -8.12
C ASN A 400 -55.20 138.06 -8.30
N ALA A 401 -54.85 139.17 -7.64
CA ALA A 401 -55.54 140.44 -7.86
C ALA A 401 -55.29 140.96 -9.28
N ILE A 402 -54.04 140.96 -9.75
CA ILE A 402 -53.69 141.37 -11.13
C ILE A 402 -54.48 140.54 -12.14
N VAL A 403 -54.45 139.21 -12.01
CA VAL A 403 -55.16 138.31 -12.92
C VAL A 403 -56.67 138.52 -12.84
N GLY A 404 -57.26 138.52 -11.64
CA GLY A 404 -58.71 138.61 -11.46
C GLY A 404 -59.31 139.95 -11.91
N PHE A 405 -58.64 141.06 -11.59
CA PHE A 405 -59.10 142.38 -12.04
C PHE A 405 -58.80 142.60 -13.53
N SER A 406 -57.75 141.98 -14.08
CA SER A 406 -57.52 141.94 -15.53
C SER A 406 -58.64 141.20 -16.26
N THR A 407 -59.14 140.08 -15.71
CA THR A 407 -60.24 139.34 -16.35
C THR A 407 -61.54 140.12 -16.29
N LEU A 408 -61.81 140.82 -15.18
CA LEU A 408 -63.02 141.66 -15.06
C LEU A 408 -63.01 142.82 -16.06
N LEU A 409 -61.84 143.34 -16.44
CA LEU A 409 -61.70 144.37 -17.47
C LEU A 409 -62.09 143.90 -18.88
N GLU A 410 -62.09 142.59 -19.15
CA GLU A 410 -62.51 142.02 -20.45
C GLU A 410 -64.02 141.87 -20.58
N THR A 411 -64.77 141.88 -19.47
CA THR A 411 -66.23 141.74 -19.51
C THR A 411 -66.93 143.04 -19.95
N THR A 412 -67.89 142.93 -20.86
CA THR A 412 -68.38 144.05 -21.70
C THR A 412 -69.34 145.04 -21.02
N GLU A 413 -69.80 144.79 -19.79
CA GLU A 413 -70.69 145.69 -19.04
C GLU A 413 -69.96 146.64 -18.07
N VAL A 414 -68.65 146.81 -18.19
CA VAL A 414 -67.88 147.60 -17.22
C VAL A 414 -67.83 149.08 -17.64
N GLY A 415 -68.66 149.88 -16.97
CA GLY A 415 -68.64 151.34 -17.07
C GLY A 415 -67.28 151.96 -16.71
N PRO A 416 -67.01 153.20 -17.16
CA PRO A 416 -65.70 153.84 -17.11
C PRO A 416 -65.10 153.95 -15.70
N ASP A 417 -65.92 154.18 -14.67
CA ASP A 417 -65.45 154.29 -13.28
C ASP A 417 -64.87 152.98 -12.74
N LYS A 418 -65.52 151.84 -13.03
CA LYS A 418 -65.04 150.51 -12.64
C LYS A 418 -63.77 150.12 -13.39
N ARG A 419 -63.66 150.51 -14.67
CA ARG A 419 -62.49 150.25 -15.50
C ARG A 419 -61.24 150.94 -14.95
N LYS A 420 -61.39 152.20 -14.52
CA LYS A 420 -60.34 152.96 -13.83
C LYS A 420 -59.98 152.34 -12.48
N TYR A 421 -60.98 151.91 -11.70
CA TYR A 421 -60.75 151.24 -10.40
C TYR A 421 -59.98 149.92 -10.55
N TYR A 422 -60.36 149.05 -11.51
CA TYR A 422 -59.65 147.79 -11.75
C TYR A 422 -58.21 148.02 -12.23
N SER A 423 -58.00 149.00 -13.12
CA SER A 423 -56.65 149.36 -13.57
C SER A 423 -55.79 149.90 -12.41
N GLN A 424 -56.37 150.68 -11.49
CA GLN A 424 -55.69 151.11 -10.26
C GLN A 424 -55.33 149.94 -9.33
N ILE A 425 -56.22 148.95 -9.16
CA ILE A 425 -55.92 147.77 -8.34
C ILE A 425 -54.81 146.93 -8.97
N ILE A 426 -54.82 146.74 -10.30
CA ILE A 426 -53.75 146.03 -11.01
C ILE A 426 -52.42 146.76 -10.82
N GLN A 427 -52.41 148.09 -10.95
CA GLN A 427 -51.20 148.89 -10.82
C GLN A 427 -50.64 148.86 -9.39
N SER A 428 -51.48 149.06 -8.36
CA SER A 428 -51.02 148.98 -6.97
C SER A 428 -50.57 147.58 -6.56
N SER A 429 -51.21 146.54 -7.11
CA SER A 429 -50.79 145.14 -6.90
C SER A 429 -49.47 144.83 -7.60
N SER A 430 -49.22 145.43 -8.78
CA SER A 430 -47.95 145.27 -9.52
C SER A 430 -46.79 145.98 -8.80
N GLU A 431 -47.03 147.19 -8.26
CA GLU A 431 -46.04 147.90 -7.44
C GLU A 431 -45.73 147.13 -6.14
N SER A 432 -46.75 146.59 -5.47
CA SER A 432 -46.55 145.77 -4.27
C SER A 432 -45.71 144.51 -4.54
N LEU A 433 -45.90 143.88 -5.71
CA LEU A 433 -45.13 142.70 -6.11
C LEU A 433 -43.67 143.04 -6.42
N LEU A 434 -43.40 144.21 -7.01
CA LEU A 434 -42.03 144.67 -7.28
C LEU A 434 -41.25 144.92 -5.98
N VAL A 435 -41.88 145.55 -4.98
CA VAL A 435 -41.27 145.73 -3.65
C VAL A 435 -40.93 144.38 -3.00
N LEU A 436 -41.86 143.41 -3.07
CA LEU A 436 -41.64 142.05 -2.57
C LEU A 436 -40.45 141.35 -3.24
N ILE A 437 -40.26 141.54 -4.55
CA ILE A 437 -39.12 140.95 -5.27
C ILE A 437 -37.79 141.60 -4.85
N ASP A 438 -37.76 142.92 -4.69
CA ASP A 438 -36.56 143.63 -4.21
C ASP A 438 -36.17 143.20 -2.79
N ASP A 439 -37.15 143.01 -1.89
CA ASP A 439 -36.92 142.53 -0.52
C ASP A 439 -36.33 141.10 -0.51
N ILE A 440 -36.81 140.21 -1.38
CA ILE A 440 -36.26 138.86 -1.53
C ILE A 440 -34.80 138.90 -2.03
N LEU A 441 -34.52 139.74 -3.03
CA LEU A 441 -33.16 139.89 -3.56
C LEU A 441 -32.20 140.48 -2.53
N ASN A 442 -32.67 141.43 -1.71
CA ASN A 442 -31.90 141.96 -0.59
C ASN A 442 -31.64 140.90 0.49
N MET A 443 -32.63 140.07 0.82
CA MET A 443 -32.46 138.94 1.77
C MET A 443 -31.46 137.89 1.27
N ALA A 444 -31.48 137.56 -0.02
CA ALA A 444 -30.52 136.63 -0.63
C ALA A 444 -29.07 137.17 -0.60
N LYS A 445 -28.89 138.49 -0.75
CA LYS A 445 -27.57 139.13 -0.59
C LYS A 445 -27.06 139.08 0.85
N ILE A 446 -27.95 139.05 1.86
CA ILE A 446 -27.59 138.89 3.28
C ILE A 446 -27.11 137.45 3.56
N GLU A 447 -27.80 136.41 3.05
CA GLU A 447 -27.39 135.01 3.27
C GLU A 447 -26.06 134.64 2.62
N THR A 448 -25.68 135.37 1.56
CA THR A 448 -24.42 135.16 0.83
C THR A 448 -23.29 136.10 1.27
N ASP A 449 -23.55 136.95 2.27
CA ASP A 449 -22.60 137.87 2.91
C ASP A 449 -22.02 138.94 1.96
N GLN A 450 -22.82 139.39 0.98
CA GLN A 450 -22.39 140.31 -0.10
C GLN A 450 -22.91 141.75 0.06
N LEU A 451 -23.35 142.16 1.25
CA LEU A 451 -24.00 143.46 1.45
C LEU A 451 -23.02 144.55 1.92
N GLU A 452 -22.73 145.53 1.07
CA GLU A 452 -21.87 146.67 1.41
C GLU A 452 -22.70 147.83 2.02
N ILE A 453 -22.43 148.20 3.29
CA ILE A 453 -23.13 149.31 3.98
C ILE A 453 -22.35 150.61 3.82
N ASN A 454 -22.99 151.63 3.26
CA ASN A 454 -22.39 152.94 3.03
C ASN A 454 -22.93 153.98 4.04
N LEU A 455 -22.06 154.57 4.86
CA LEU A 455 -22.45 155.46 5.96
C LEU A 455 -22.36 156.94 5.55
N GLN A 456 -23.43 157.71 5.78
CA GLN A 456 -23.48 159.16 5.56
C GLN A 456 -24.16 159.90 6.72
N SER A 457 -23.74 161.15 6.97
CA SER A 457 -24.30 162.02 8.01
C SER A 457 -25.51 162.82 7.49
N PHE A 458 -26.63 162.79 8.22
CA PHE A 458 -27.85 163.55 7.90
C PHE A 458 -28.42 164.28 9.12
N SER A 459 -29.23 165.33 8.86
CA SER A 459 -29.92 166.09 9.91
C SER A 459 -31.24 165.42 10.29
N ILE A 460 -31.32 164.98 11.53
CA ILE A 460 -32.50 164.29 12.07
C ILE A 460 -33.74 165.18 12.03
N ASN A 461 -33.62 166.49 12.24
CA ASN A 461 -34.79 167.37 12.23
C ASN A 461 -35.44 167.47 10.84
N ALA A 462 -34.62 167.51 9.78
CA ALA A 462 -35.15 167.51 8.42
C ALA A 462 -35.83 166.18 8.09
N LEU A 463 -35.23 165.06 8.51
CA LEU A 463 -35.83 163.74 8.33
C LEU A 463 -37.16 163.63 9.06
N LEU A 464 -37.26 164.18 10.27
CA LEU A 464 -38.50 164.15 11.03
C LEU A 464 -39.60 165.02 10.41
N GLU A 465 -39.29 166.16 9.82
CA GLU A 465 -40.29 166.96 9.08
C GLU A 465 -40.78 166.23 7.83
N GLU A 466 -39.86 165.59 7.12
CA GLU A 466 -40.19 164.82 5.94
C GLU A 466 -41.07 163.60 6.30
N LEU A 467 -40.73 162.92 7.39
CA LEU A 467 -41.54 161.84 7.92
C LEU A 467 -42.90 162.33 8.39
N HIS A 468 -42.97 163.47 9.08
CA HIS A 468 -44.25 164.03 9.50
C HIS A 468 -45.12 164.35 8.27
N PHE A 469 -44.54 164.93 7.23
CA PHE A 469 -45.28 165.25 6.01
C PHE A 469 -45.84 163.97 5.37
N LEU A 470 -45.01 162.94 5.23
CA LEU A 470 -45.40 161.66 4.66
C LEU A 470 -46.52 160.99 5.44
N PHE A 471 -46.41 160.94 6.76
CA PHE A 471 -47.41 160.26 7.59
C PHE A 471 -48.72 161.06 7.75
N SER A 472 -48.67 162.38 7.63
CA SER A 472 -49.90 163.19 7.66
C SER A 472 -50.79 162.94 6.43
N GLN A 473 -50.22 162.78 5.23
CA GLN A 473 -51.01 162.52 4.02
C GLN A 473 -51.73 161.17 4.03
N LYS A 474 -51.12 160.14 4.65
CA LYS A 474 -51.75 158.82 4.75
C LYS A 474 -52.98 158.79 5.67
N THR A 475 -53.11 159.75 6.59
CA THR A 475 -54.25 159.81 7.52
C THR A 475 -55.52 160.36 6.84
N ILE A 476 -55.40 161.19 5.81
CA ILE A 476 -56.55 161.80 5.11
C ILE A 476 -57.30 160.80 4.23
N ILE A 477 -56.62 159.84 3.63
CA ILE A 477 -57.28 158.77 2.86
C ILE A 477 -58.12 157.87 3.80
N ARG A 478 -57.70 157.71 5.06
CA ARG A 478 -58.40 156.87 6.05
C ARG A 478 -59.73 157.45 6.55
N MET A 479 -60.05 158.72 6.33
CA MET A 479 -61.33 159.34 6.78
C MET A 479 -62.41 159.50 5.71
N LEU A 480 -62.10 159.44 4.40
CA LEU A 480 -63.13 159.45 3.34
C LEU A 480 -63.88 158.12 3.21
N ILE A 481 -63.42 157.09 3.92
CA ILE A 481 -64.02 155.76 3.92
C ILE A 481 -65.08 155.61 5.03
N SER A 482 -65.07 156.46 6.07
CA SER A 482 -66.07 156.44 7.15
C SER A 482 -67.19 157.48 6.99
N ASP A 483 -67.65 157.74 5.75
CA ASP A 483 -68.91 158.46 5.44
C ASP A 483 -69.80 157.79 4.35
N TYR A 484 -69.46 156.58 3.84
CA TYR A 484 -70.27 155.79 2.88
C TYR A 484 -70.47 154.32 3.34
N ARG A 485 -70.38 154.04 4.64
CA ARG A 485 -70.66 152.67 5.15
C ARG A 485 -71.67 152.60 6.29
N LEU A 486 -72.49 153.64 6.38
CA LEU A 486 -73.90 153.57 6.75
C LEU A 486 -74.54 154.75 5.99
N ARG A 487 -75.32 154.63 4.91
CA ARG A 487 -76.21 153.52 4.50
C ARG A 487 -75.65 152.11 4.56
#